data_AF-A0A8I6GLP5-F1
#
_entry.id   AF-A0A8I6GLP5-F1
#
_cell.length_a   1.000
_cell.length_b   1.000
_cell.length_c   1.000
_cell.angle_alpha   90.00
_cell.angle_beta   90.00
_cell.angle_gamma   90.00
#
_symmetry.space_group_name_H-M   'P 1'
#
loop_
_entity.id
_entity.type
_entity.pdbx_description
1 polymer ?
#
loop_
_entity_poly.entity_id
_entity_poly.type
_entity_poly.pdbx_seq_one_letter_code
_entity_poly.pdbx_strand_id
1 'polypeptide(L)'
;MAVEGGMKCVKFLLYVLLLAFCACAVGLIAIGVAVQVVLKQAITHETTAGSLLPVVIIAVGAFLFLVAFVGCCGACKENYCLMITFAIFLSLIMLVEVAVAIAGYVFRDQVKSEFSKSFQKQMQNYLTDNKTATILDKLQKENKCCGASNYTDWERIPGMAKDRVPDSCCINITVGCGNDFKESTIHTQVGRRHHTRETWGMFQEAGGPGHYLLLLSGEEYPEWLRSNVGWGRV
;
A
#
# COMPACT_ATOMS: atom_id res chain seq x y z
N MET A 1 -32.00 -31.85 -6.06
CA MET A 1 -32.78 -30.80 -5.39
C MET A 1 -31.91 -29.78 -4.64
N ALA A 2 -31.26 -30.10 -3.51
CA ALA A 2 -30.43 -29.11 -2.78
C ALA A 2 -29.11 -28.71 -3.51
N VAL A 3 -28.44 -29.67 -4.15
CA VAL A 3 -27.18 -29.44 -4.89
C VAL A 3 -27.39 -28.59 -6.17
N GLU A 4 -28.57 -28.68 -6.80
CA GLU A 4 -28.90 -27.88 -8.00
C GLU A 4 -29.17 -26.41 -7.69
N GLY A 5 -29.70 -26.11 -6.50
CA GLY A 5 -29.88 -24.73 -6.04
C GLY A 5 -28.53 -24.04 -5.78
N GLY A 6 -27.60 -24.75 -5.12
CA GLY A 6 -26.28 -24.22 -4.78
C GLY A 6 -25.45 -23.81 -6.01
N MET A 7 -25.45 -24.62 -7.07
CA MET A 7 -24.67 -24.31 -8.28
C MET A 7 -25.18 -23.06 -9.02
N LYS A 8 -26.50 -22.82 -9.00
CA LYS A 8 -27.09 -21.59 -9.57
C LYS A 8 -26.71 -20.35 -8.75
N CYS A 9 -26.72 -20.45 -7.43
CA CYS A 9 -26.27 -19.38 -6.55
C CYS A 9 -24.79 -19.06 -6.77
N VAL A 10 -23.92 -20.07 -6.87
CA VAL A 10 -22.48 -19.86 -7.12
C VAL A 10 -22.24 -19.17 -8.47
N LYS A 11 -22.90 -19.62 -9.54
CA LYS A 11 -22.80 -18.96 -10.86
C LYS A 11 -23.23 -17.50 -10.82
N PHE A 12 -24.35 -17.21 -10.14
CA PHE A 12 -24.85 -15.85 -9.98
C PHE A 12 -23.87 -14.97 -9.18
N LEU A 13 -23.35 -15.48 -8.06
CA LEU A 13 -22.36 -14.77 -7.25
C LEU A 13 -21.07 -14.50 -8.03
N LEU A 14 -20.55 -15.49 -8.75
CA LEU A 14 -19.36 -15.32 -9.61
C LEU A 14 -19.60 -14.24 -10.67
N TYR A 15 -20.76 -14.25 -11.32
CA TYR A 15 -21.11 -13.24 -12.31
C TYR A 15 -21.15 -11.82 -11.72
N VAL A 16 -21.81 -11.64 -10.57
CA VAL A 16 -21.89 -10.34 -9.89
C VAL A 16 -20.50 -9.86 -9.45
N LEU A 17 -19.67 -10.75 -8.89
CA LEU A 17 -18.31 -10.42 -8.48
C LEU A 17 -17.42 -10.04 -9.67
N LEU A 18 -17.52 -10.75 -10.79
CA LEU A 18 -16.78 -10.43 -12.01
C LEU A 18 -17.22 -9.09 -12.62
N LEU A 19 -18.51 -8.76 -12.57
CA LEU A 19 -19.02 -7.47 -13.02
C LEU A 19 -18.50 -6.32 -12.14
N ALA A 20 -18.52 -6.50 -10.82
CA ALA A 20 -17.95 -5.54 -9.89
C ALA A 20 -16.44 -5.34 -10.14
N PHE A 21 -15.70 -6.42 -10.37
CA PHE A 21 -14.28 -6.36 -10.67
C PHE A 21 -14.00 -5.66 -12.02
N CYS A 22 -14.81 -5.90 -13.05
CA CYS A 22 -14.78 -5.15 -14.32
C CYS A 22 -14.96 -3.65 -14.08
N ALA A 23 -15.97 -3.25 -13.29
CA ALA A 23 -16.25 -1.85 -13.00
C ALA A 23 -15.07 -1.17 -12.26
N CYS A 24 -14.49 -1.87 -11.27
CA CYS A 24 -13.28 -1.41 -10.59
C CYS A 24 -12.09 -1.27 -11.55
N ALA A 25 -11.87 -2.22 -12.46
CA ALA A 25 -10.79 -2.16 -13.43
C ALA A 25 -10.93 -0.95 -14.37
N VAL A 26 -12.14 -0.68 -14.88
CA VAL A 26 -12.42 0.52 -15.69
C VAL A 26 -12.19 1.80 -14.88
N GLY A 27 -12.61 1.84 -13.62
CA GLY A 27 -12.35 2.95 -12.71
C GLY A 27 -10.85 3.21 -12.52
N LEU A 28 -10.05 2.17 -12.31
CA LEU A 28 -8.59 2.27 -12.18
C LEU A 28 -7.94 2.81 -13.46
N ILE A 29 -8.37 2.35 -14.64
CA ILE A 29 -7.90 2.87 -15.93
C ILE A 29 -8.25 4.36 -16.06
N ALA A 30 -9.48 4.75 -15.75
CA ALA A 30 -9.93 6.14 -15.83
C ALA A 30 -9.12 7.07 -14.91
N ILE A 31 -8.88 6.64 -13.65
CA ILE A 31 -8.04 7.38 -12.70
C ILE A 31 -6.59 7.47 -13.22
N GLY A 32 -6.03 6.37 -13.72
CA GLY A 32 -4.68 6.34 -14.27
C GLY A 32 -4.51 7.33 -15.43
N VAL A 33 -5.48 7.37 -16.37
CA VAL A 33 -5.49 8.32 -17.48
C VAL A 33 -5.64 9.76 -16.98
N ALA A 34 -6.57 10.02 -16.04
CA ALA A 34 -6.76 11.36 -15.48
C ALA A 34 -5.48 11.90 -14.83
N VAL A 35 -4.80 11.08 -14.02
CA VAL A 35 -3.51 11.45 -13.40
C VAL A 35 -2.44 11.68 -14.46
N GLN A 36 -2.37 10.83 -15.49
CA GLN A 36 -1.41 10.99 -16.58
C GLN A 36 -1.61 12.31 -17.33
N VAL A 37 -2.86 12.71 -17.61
CA VAL A 37 -3.17 13.98 -18.28
C VAL A 37 -2.73 15.17 -17.41
N VAL A 38 -3.05 15.15 -16.12
CA VAL A 38 -2.66 16.22 -15.18
C VAL A 38 -1.13 16.34 -15.09
N LEU A 39 -0.41 15.21 -15.05
CA LEU A 39 1.06 15.21 -15.03
C LEU A 39 1.65 15.79 -16.32
N LYS A 40 1.12 15.41 -17.48
CA LYS A 40 1.56 15.94 -18.78
C LYS A 40 1.35 17.46 -18.89
N GLN A 41 0.28 17.98 -18.30
CA GLN A 41 -0.01 19.42 -18.30
C GLN A 41 0.84 20.20 -17.29
N ALA A 42 1.29 19.56 -16.21
CA ALA A 42 2.10 20.18 -15.17
C ALA A 42 3.61 20.22 -15.48
N ILE A 43 4.11 19.26 -16.28
CA ILE A 43 5.53 19.12 -16.62
C ILE A 43 5.75 19.50 -18.09
N THR A 44 5.55 20.78 -18.42
CA THR A 44 5.81 21.33 -19.76
C THR A 44 7.23 21.85 -19.97
N HIS A 45 8.12 21.79 -18.98
CA HIS A 45 9.53 22.17 -19.14
C HIS A 45 10.44 21.22 -18.37
N GLU A 46 11.29 20.50 -19.12
CA GLU A 46 12.54 19.88 -18.67
C GLU A 46 12.46 18.86 -17.52
N THR A 47 12.18 17.59 -17.86
CA THR A 47 12.95 16.38 -17.46
C THR A 47 12.12 15.10 -17.56
N THR A 48 12.63 14.15 -18.34
CA THR A 48 12.01 12.94 -18.88
C THR A 48 11.77 11.80 -17.86
N ALA A 49 11.49 12.09 -16.59
CA ALA A 49 11.40 11.05 -15.54
C ALA A 49 10.05 10.95 -14.81
N GLY A 50 9.10 11.84 -15.08
CA GLY A 50 7.82 11.85 -14.37
C GLY A 50 6.69 11.23 -15.17
N SER A 51 6.56 9.89 -15.26
CA SER A 51 5.30 9.22 -15.67
C SER A 51 5.26 7.67 -15.65
N LEU A 52 6.27 6.96 -15.12
CA LEU A 52 6.18 5.48 -15.15
C LEU A 52 5.03 4.94 -14.29
N LEU A 53 4.76 5.57 -13.13
CA LEU A 53 3.75 5.08 -12.19
C LEU A 53 2.31 5.09 -12.77
N PRO A 54 1.79 6.21 -13.33
CA PRO A 54 0.47 6.19 -13.98
C PRO A 54 0.39 5.20 -15.16
N VAL A 55 1.46 5.07 -15.94
CA VAL A 55 1.51 4.14 -17.09
C VAL A 55 1.41 2.69 -16.64
N VAL A 56 2.11 2.32 -15.57
CA VAL A 56 2.02 0.98 -14.96
C VAL A 56 0.61 0.73 -14.41
N ILE A 57 -0.01 1.71 -13.75
CA ILE A 57 -1.39 1.59 -13.26
C ILE A 57 -2.38 1.34 -14.40
N ILE A 58 -2.25 2.06 -15.52
CA ILE A 58 -3.09 1.86 -16.71
C ILE A 58 -2.88 0.46 -17.30
N ALA A 59 -1.61 0.02 -17.43
CA ALA A 59 -1.28 -1.29 -17.99
C ALA A 59 -1.84 -2.45 -17.13
N VAL A 60 -1.68 -2.38 -15.81
CA VAL A 60 -2.25 -3.37 -14.88
C VAL A 60 -3.77 -3.34 -14.93
N GLY A 61 -4.40 -2.15 -14.90
CA GLY A 61 -5.85 -2.01 -15.02
C GLY A 61 -6.40 -2.62 -16.30
N ALA A 62 -5.74 -2.40 -17.44
CA ALA A 62 -6.12 -2.98 -18.73
C ALA A 62 -5.99 -4.52 -18.73
N PHE A 63 -4.92 -5.06 -18.17
CA PHE A 63 -4.76 -6.51 -18.02
C PHE A 63 -5.87 -7.12 -17.15
N LEU A 64 -6.17 -6.52 -16.00
CA LEU A 64 -7.25 -6.97 -15.12
C LEU A 64 -8.62 -6.89 -15.80
N PHE A 65 -8.88 -5.84 -16.58
CA PHE A 65 -10.10 -5.72 -17.37
C PHE A 65 -10.25 -6.84 -18.41
N LEU A 66 -9.17 -7.22 -19.10
CA LEU A 66 -9.19 -8.33 -20.06
C LEU A 66 -9.49 -9.67 -19.38
N VAL A 67 -8.84 -9.95 -18.25
CA VAL A 67 -9.09 -11.18 -17.47
C VAL A 67 -10.54 -11.21 -16.97
N ALA A 68 -11.06 -10.09 -16.48
CA ALA A 68 -12.43 -9.94 -16.03
C ALA A 68 -13.45 -10.12 -17.18
N PHE A 69 -13.15 -9.58 -18.36
CA PHE A 69 -13.97 -9.74 -19.56
C PHE A 69 -14.03 -11.20 -20.02
N VAL A 70 -12.91 -11.92 -20.02
CA VAL A 70 -12.87 -13.36 -20.32
C VAL A 70 -13.67 -14.15 -19.29
N GLY A 71 -13.55 -13.84 -18.00
CA GLY A 71 -14.35 -14.46 -16.93
C GLY A 71 -15.86 -14.23 -17.13
N CYS A 72 -16.27 -13.00 -17.42
CA CYS A 72 -17.66 -12.64 -17.68
C CYS A 72 -18.20 -13.33 -18.94
N CYS A 73 -17.45 -13.32 -20.05
CA CYS A 73 -17.82 -14.02 -21.27
C CYS A 73 -17.91 -15.54 -21.07
N GLY A 74 -16.99 -16.13 -20.31
CA GLY A 74 -17.03 -17.54 -19.97
C GLY A 74 -18.28 -17.88 -19.16
N ALA A 75 -18.69 -17.01 -18.24
CA ALA A 75 -19.87 -17.21 -17.39
C ALA A 75 -21.17 -17.11 -18.20
N CYS A 76 -21.26 -16.15 -19.12
CA CYS A 76 -22.42 -15.95 -19.98
C CYS A 76 -22.56 -17.04 -21.06
N LYS A 77 -21.45 -17.44 -21.70
CA LYS A 77 -21.48 -18.41 -22.82
C LYS A 77 -21.46 -19.86 -22.37
N GLU A 78 -21.31 -20.12 -21.07
CA GLU A 78 -21.15 -21.47 -20.51
C GLU A 78 -20.10 -22.31 -21.27
N ASN A 79 -19.10 -21.63 -21.85
CA ASN A 79 -18.09 -22.26 -22.68
C ASN A 79 -16.95 -22.77 -21.79
N TYR A 80 -16.84 -24.09 -21.72
CA TYR A 80 -15.82 -24.78 -20.92
C TYR A 80 -14.39 -24.30 -21.23
N CYS A 81 -14.07 -24.04 -22.50
CA CYS A 81 -12.74 -23.56 -22.89
C CYS A 81 -12.45 -22.16 -22.30
N LEU A 82 -13.42 -21.24 -22.32
CA LEU A 82 -13.25 -19.90 -21.73
C LEU A 82 -13.17 -19.93 -20.20
N MET A 83 -13.86 -20.88 -19.57
CA MET A 83 -13.78 -21.11 -18.13
C MET A 83 -12.41 -21.66 -17.71
N ILE A 84 -11.85 -22.59 -18.49
CA ILE A 84 -10.50 -23.10 -18.25
C ILE A 84 -9.46 -21.99 -18.43
N THR A 85 -9.54 -21.20 -19.51
CA THR A 85 -8.56 -20.12 -19.72
C THR A 85 -8.60 -19.10 -18.60
N PHE A 86 -9.79 -18.74 -18.12
CA PHE A 86 -9.94 -17.89 -16.93
C PHE A 86 -9.26 -18.51 -15.69
N ALA A 87 -9.48 -19.79 -15.43
CA ALA A 87 -8.83 -20.50 -14.32
C ALA A 87 -7.30 -20.52 -14.44
N ILE A 88 -6.77 -20.69 -15.65
CA ILE A 88 -5.32 -20.63 -15.93
C ILE A 88 -4.78 -19.22 -15.66
N PHE A 89 -5.47 -18.16 -16.10
CA PHE A 89 -5.02 -16.79 -15.81
C PHE A 89 -5.01 -16.51 -14.31
N LEU A 90 -6.04 -16.95 -13.57
CA LEU A 90 -6.07 -16.79 -12.11
C LEU A 90 -4.93 -17.55 -11.41
N SER A 91 -4.61 -18.77 -11.86
CA SER A 91 -3.51 -19.53 -11.27
C SER A 91 -2.16 -18.86 -11.52
N LEU A 92 -1.94 -18.32 -12.72
CA LEU A 92 -0.73 -17.56 -13.04
C LEU A 92 -0.61 -16.28 -12.21
N ILE A 93 -1.70 -15.54 -12.02
CA ILE A 93 -1.72 -14.35 -11.16
C ILE A 93 -1.36 -14.72 -9.73
N MET A 94 -1.92 -15.81 -9.19
CA MET A 94 -1.62 -16.27 -7.84
C MET A 94 -0.13 -16.61 -7.66
N LEU A 95 0.50 -17.26 -8.63
CA LEU A 95 1.94 -17.53 -8.60
C LEU A 95 2.77 -16.25 -8.61
N VAL A 96 2.39 -15.26 -9.43
CA VAL A 96 3.06 -13.95 -9.47
C VAL A 96 2.86 -13.19 -8.16
N GLU A 97 1.66 -13.20 -7.57
CA GLU A 97 1.39 -12.54 -6.29
C GLU A 97 2.23 -13.11 -5.15
N VAL A 98 2.39 -14.45 -5.09
CA VAL A 98 3.28 -15.08 -4.11
C VAL A 98 4.73 -14.66 -4.32
N ALA A 99 5.20 -14.64 -5.57
CA ALA A 99 6.55 -14.18 -5.88
C ALA A 99 6.77 -12.70 -5.50
N VAL A 100 5.80 -11.83 -5.79
CA VAL A 100 5.82 -10.41 -5.42
C VAL A 100 5.78 -10.23 -3.90
N ALA A 101 5.00 -11.02 -3.17
CA ALA A 101 4.94 -10.98 -1.71
C ALA A 101 6.29 -11.35 -1.08
N ILE A 102 6.94 -12.41 -1.57
CA ILE A 102 8.27 -12.82 -1.11
C ILE A 102 9.31 -11.74 -1.45
N ALA A 103 9.31 -11.23 -2.69
CA ALA A 103 10.21 -10.15 -3.10
C ALA A 103 10.01 -8.89 -2.25
N GLY A 104 8.76 -8.50 -1.99
CA GLY A 104 8.42 -7.35 -1.14
C GLY A 104 8.92 -7.51 0.28
N TYR A 105 8.88 -8.72 0.84
CA TYR A 105 9.42 -9.00 2.17
C TYR A 105 10.96 -8.92 2.21
N VAL A 106 11.61 -9.52 1.22
CA VAL A 106 13.09 -9.55 1.11
C VAL A 106 13.66 -8.16 0.85
N PHE A 107 13.04 -7.38 -0.03
CA PHE A 107 13.52 -6.05 -0.43
C PHE A 107 12.87 -4.89 0.36
N ARG A 108 12.16 -5.17 1.47
CA ARG A 108 11.43 -4.16 2.25
C ARG A 108 12.31 -2.96 2.65
N ASP A 109 13.56 -3.21 3.04
CA ASP A 109 14.47 -2.19 3.55
C ASP A 109 14.99 -1.31 2.40
N GLN A 110 15.22 -1.91 1.23
CA GLN A 110 15.59 -1.18 0.02
C GLN A 110 14.43 -0.31 -0.46
N VAL A 111 13.22 -0.87 -0.55
CA VAL A 111 12.00 -0.13 -0.92
C VAL A 111 11.75 1.05 0.03
N LYS A 112 11.92 0.84 1.34
CA LYS A 112 11.81 1.91 2.34
C LYS A 112 12.84 3.01 2.09
N SER A 113 14.09 2.63 1.82
CA SER A 113 15.17 3.60 1.58
C SER A 113 14.94 4.42 0.31
N GLU A 114 14.50 3.79 -0.78
CA GLU A 114 14.19 4.46 -2.04
C GLU A 114 12.95 5.36 -1.91
N PHE A 115 11.94 4.90 -1.18
CA PHE A 115 10.78 5.72 -0.86
C PHE A 115 11.18 6.96 -0.05
N SER A 116 11.98 6.81 1.01
CA SER A 116 12.45 7.95 1.80
C SER A 116 13.29 8.93 0.99
N LYS A 117 14.18 8.46 0.10
CA LYS A 117 14.94 9.33 -0.81
C LYS A 117 14.03 10.10 -1.78
N SER A 118 13.05 9.41 -2.38
CA SER A 118 12.08 10.03 -3.28
C SER A 118 11.23 11.07 -2.55
N PHE A 119 10.79 10.75 -1.33
CA PHE A 119 10.04 11.66 -0.49
C PHE A 119 10.86 12.90 -0.11
N GLN A 120 12.12 12.73 0.33
CA GLN A 120 13.04 13.84 0.60
C GLN A 120 13.23 14.73 -0.63
N LYS A 121 13.33 14.15 -1.83
CA LYS A 121 13.41 14.92 -3.07
C LYS A 121 12.15 15.77 -3.32
N GLN A 122 10.97 15.27 -2.98
CA GLN A 122 9.72 16.05 -3.05
C GLN A 122 9.70 17.15 -1.98
N MET A 123 10.21 16.90 -0.77
CA MET A 123 10.30 17.91 0.30
C MET A 123 11.14 19.13 -0.11
N GLN A 124 12.16 18.95 -0.95
CA GLN A 124 12.98 20.08 -1.46
C GLN A 124 12.15 21.09 -2.26
N ASN A 125 11.06 20.65 -2.90
CA ASN A 125 10.17 21.51 -3.68
C ASN A 125 8.97 22.01 -2.87
N TYR A 126 8.93 21.76 -1.55
CA TYR A 126 7.79 22.09 -0.69
C TYR A 126 7.48 23.60 -0.68
N LEU A 127 8.48 24.48 -0.60
CA LEU A 127 8.25 25.93 -0.58
C LEU A 127 8.04 26.51 -1.99
N THR A 128 8.49 25.80 -3.03
CA THR A 128 8.47 26.29 -4.42
C THR A 128 7.20 25.90 -5.17
N ASP A 129 6.67 24.71 -4.90
CA ASP A 129 5.47 24.18 -5.57
C ASP A 129 4.34 23.92 -4.56
N ASN A 130 3.29 24.75 -4.66
CA ASN A 130 2.10 24.65 -3.84
C ASN A 130 1.37 23.29 -3.99
N LYS A 131 1.45 22.66 -5.18
CA LYS A 131 0.85 21.34 -5.40
C LYS A 131 1.59 20.27 -4.59
N THR A 132 2.93 20.26 -4.66
CA THR A 132 3.77 19.38 -3.86
C THR A 132 3.54 19.61 -2.37
N ALA A 133 3.46 20.85 -1.90
CA ALA A 133 3.14 21.18 -0.51
C ALA A 133 1.81 20.58 -0.05
N THR A 134 0.74 20.78 -0.83
CA THR A 134 -0.60 20.25 -0.52
C THR A 134 -0.60 18.72 -0.43
N ILE A 135 0.11 18.04 -1.32
CA ILE A 135 0.21 16.57 -1.32
C ILE A 135 0.99 16.09 -0.10
N LEU A 136 2.13 16.71 0.21
CA LEU A 136 2.95 16.34 1.36
C LEU A 136 2.22 16.57 2.68
N ASP A 137 1.50 17.68 2.82
CA ASP A 137 0.69 17.99 3.99
C ASP A 137 -0.43 16.97 4.18
N LYS A 138 -1.11 16.60 3.09
CA LYS A 138 -2.16 15.58 3.12
C LYS A 138 -1.59 14.22 3.53
N LEU A 139 -0.46 13.82 2.95
CA LEU A 139 0.20 12.56 3.28
C LEU A 139 0.61 12.50 4.76
N GLN A 140 1.16 13.59 5.31
CA GLN A 140 1.55 13.67 6.72
C GLN A 140 0.34 13.61 7.67
N LYS A 141 -0.74 14.33 7.34
CA LYS A 141 -2.00 14.31 8.10
C LYS A 141 -2.64 12.93 8.10
N GLU A 142 -2.73 12.28 6.94
CA GLU A 142 -3.37 10.97 6.79
C GLU A 142 -2.56 9.84 7.42
N ASN A 143 -1.22 9.91 7.32
CA ASN A 143 -0.32 8.88 7.84
C ASN A 143 0.22 9.18 9.25
N LYS A 144 -0.15 10.32 9.86
CA LYS A 144 0.29 10.74 11.19
C LYS A 144 1.82 10.67 11.32
N CYS A 145 2.52 11.27 10.36
CA CYS A 145 3.98 11.26 10.27
C CYS A 145 4.52 12.67 10.02
N CYS A 146 5.81 12.88 10.30
CA CYS A 146 6.52 14.12 9.95
C CYS A 146 7.87 13.80 9.30
N GLY A 147 8.06 14.27 8.07
CA GLY A 147 9.26 13.99 7.28
C GLY A 147 9.29 12.61 6.64
N ALA A 148 10.39 12.31 5.94
CA ALA A 148 10.58 11.06 5.19
C ALA A 148 11.01 9.89 6.09
N SER A 149 11.84 10.21 7.09
CA SER A 149 12.36 9.31 8.11
C SER A 149 12.13 9.88 9.50
N ASN A 150 12.31 11.20 9.66
CA ASN A 150 12.15 11.90 10.94
C ASN A 150 11.79 13.38 10.71
N TYR A 151 11.30 14.06 11.74
CA TYR A 151 10.99 15.49 11.68
C TYR A 151 12.24 16.34 11.35
N THR A 152 13.43 15.88 11.71
CA THR A 152 14.71 16.54 11.40
C THR A 152 15.01 16.61 9.90
N ASP A 153 14.27 15.88 9.06
CA ASP A 153 14.37 16.02 7.60
C ASP A 153 13.97 17.43 7.14
N TRP A 154 13.12 18.14 7.89
CA TRP A 154 12.70 19.51 7.59
C TRP A 154 13.79 20.55 7.77
N GLU A 155 14.74 20.32 8.68
CA GLU A 155 15.89 21.20 8.90
C GLU A 155 16.82 21.27 7.68
N ARG A 156 16.77 20.23 6.82
CA ARG A 156 17.59 20.11 5.61
C ARG A 156 16.95 20.76 4.39
N ILE A 157 15.74 21.31 4.53
CA ILE A 157 15.01 21.95 3.43
C ILE A 157 15.40 23.43 3.38
N PRO A 158 15.90 23.94 2.22
CA PRO A 158 16.28 25.33 2.09
C PRO A 158 15.07 26.24 2.29
N GLY A 159 15.19 27.24 3.18
CA GLY A 159 14.11 28.19 3.50
C GLY A 159 13.23 27.79 4.70
N MET A 160 13.41 26.60 5.27
CA MET A 160 12.83 26.23 6.57
C MET A 160 13.80 26.55 7.71
N ALA A 161 13.26 27.02 8.84
CA ALA A 161 14.05 27.22 10.07
C ALA A 161 14.22 25.88 10.81
N LYS A 162 15.25 25.78 11.68
CA LYS A 162 15.56 24.53 12.40
C LYS A 162 14.41 24.04 13.30
N ASP A 163 13.73 24.96 13.97
CA ASP A 163 12.61 24.64 14.86
C ASP A 163 11.25 24.80 14.17
N ARG A 164 11.21 24.57 12.85
CA ARG A 164 10.00 24.72 12.04
C ARG A 164 9.69 23.46 11.24
N VAL A 165 8.46 23.00 11.37
CA VAL A 165 7.85 21.94 10.54
C VAL A 165 6.52 22.43 9.97
N PRO A 166 5.96 21.80 8.94
CA PRO A 166 4.61 22.10 8.50
C PRO A 166 3.57 21.80 9.59
N ASP A 167 2.49 22.56 9.63
CA ASP A 167 1.37 22.34 10.57
C ASP A 167 0.71 20.96 10.39
N SER A 168 0.91 20.30 9.24
CA SER A 168 0.49 18.91 9.00
C SER A 168 1.19 17.88 9.89
N CYS A 169 2.36 18.21 10.44
CA CYS A 169 3.10 17.34 11.35
C CYS A 169 2.54 17.31 12.78
N CYS A 170 1.68 18.27 13.14
CA CYS A 170 1.16 18.39 14.49
C CYS A 170 0.09 17.35 14.80
N ILE A 171 0.12 16.84 16.03
CA ILE A 171 -0.91 15.91 16.55
C ILE A 171 -2.27 16.61 16.57
N ASN A 172 -2.28 17.85 17.05
CA ASN A 172 -3.43 18.75 17.00
C ASN A 172 -3.16 19.86 16.00
N ILE A 173 -3.80 19.76 14.83
CA ILE A 173 -3.59 20.69 13.73
C ILE A 173 -4.21 22.04 14.11
N THR A 174 -3.35 22.98 14.47
CA THR A 174 -3.70 24.38 14.73
C THR A 174 -2.79 25.26 13.89
N VAL A 175 -3.29 26.45 13.51
CA VAL A 175 -2.54 27.37 12.65
C VAL A 175 -1.26 27.80 13.37
N GLY A 176 -0.11 27.54 12.74
CA GLY A 176 1.20 27.89 13.28
C GLY A 176 1.75 26.95 14.36
N CYS A 177 1.13 25.78 14.56
CA CYS A 177 1.61 24.76 15.49
C CYS A 177 3.02 24.26 15.19
N GLY A 178 3.40 24.23 13.91
CA GLY A 178 4.70 23.76 13.47
C GLY A 178 5.84 24.77 13.70
N ASN A 179 5.54 25.98 14.18
CA ASN A 179 6.56 26.97 14.56
C ASN A 179 6.95 26.78 16.04
N ASP A 180 8.26 26.73 16.33
CA ASP A 180 8.80 26.55 17.68
C ASP A 180 8.16 25.33 18.40
N PHE A 181 8.04 24.23 17.65
CA PHE A 181 7.31 23.06 18.08
C PHE A 181 7.99 22.35 19.27
N LYS A 182 7.19 21.66 20.08
CA LYS A 182 7.71 20.69 21.05
C LYS A 182 7.62 19.30 20.48
N GLU A 183 8.59 18.44 20.79
CA GLU A 183 8.61 17.06 20.31
C GLU A 183 7.34 16.27 20.71
N SER A 184 6.71 16.61 21.84
CA SER A 184 5.46 16.00 22.30
C SER A 184 4.19 16.45 21.55
N THR A 185 4.26 17.51 20.73
CA THR A 185 3.11 18.05 19.99
C THR A 185 3.11 17.67 18.52
N ILE A 186 4.16 16.99 18.04
CA ILE A 186 4.33 16.59 16.65
C ILE A 186 4.50 15.08 16.51
N HIS A 187 4.30 14.57 15.30
CA HIS A 187 4.63 13.19 14.95
C HIS A 187 6.14 13.05 14.72
N THR A 188 6.86 12.35 15.60
CA THR A 188 8.33 12.25 15.53
C THR A 188 8.84 11.09 14.68
N GLN A 189 7.97 10.18 14.29
CA GLN A 189 8.34 8.97 13.56
C GLN A 189 7.48 8.85 12.30
N VAL A 190 8.00 8.16 11.28
CA VAL A 190 7.16 7.67 10.18
C VAL A 190 6.07 6.80 10.79
N GLY A 191 4.83 7.24 10.68
CA GLY A 191 3.67 6.62 11.32
C GLY A 191 3.65 5.11 11.06
N ARG A 192 4.05 4.31 12.04
CA ARG A 192 3.63 2.92 12.12
C ARG A 192 2.12 2.99 12.32
N ARG A 193 1.35 2.70 11.27
CA ARG A 193 -0.09 2.46 11.42
C ARG A 193 -0.27 1.41 12.52
N HIS A 194 -0.71 1.84 13.70
CA HIS A 194 -1.22 0.95 14.74
C HIS A 194 -2.56 0.29 14.34
N HIS A 195 -3.06 0.55 13.12
CA HIS A 195 -4.34 0.03 12.64
C HIS A 195 -4.27 -1.39 12.04
N THR A 196 -3.09 -1.98 11.81
CA THR A 196 -2.99 -3.35 11.30
C THR A 196 -3.06 -4.44 12.38
N ARG A 197 -3.16 -4.09 13.66
CA ARG A 197 -3.24 -5.11 14.73
C ARG A 197 -4.61 -5.81 14.79
N GLU A 198 -5.68 -5.23 14.26
CA GLU A 198 -7.02 -5.86 14.33
C GLU A 198 -7.34 -6.79 13.15
N THR A 199 -6.72 -6.61 11.97
CA THR A 199 -6.97 -7.50 10.82
C THR A 199 -5.93 -8.59 10.64
N TRP A 200 -4.68 -8.39 11.09
CA TRP A 200 -3.65 -9.44 11.06
C TRP A 200 -3.72 -10.42 12.24
N GLY A 201 -4.41 -10.05 13.32
CA GLY A 201 -4.65 -10.96 14.47
C GLY A 201 -5.47 -12.20 14.10
N MET A 202 -6.34 -12.12 13.09
CA MET A 202 -7.12 -13.28 12.63
C MET A 202 -6.34 -14.25 11.74
N PHE A 203 -5.28 -13.81 11.06
CA PHE A 203 -4.47 -14.69 10.21
C PHE A 203 -3.31 -15.35 10.95
N GLN A 204 -2.94 -14.86 12.14
CA GLN A 204 -1.84 -15.43 12.92
C GLN A 204 -2.28 -16.58 13.85
N GLU A 205 -3.58 -16.76 14.06
CA GLU A 205 -4.14 -17.95 14.73
C GLU A 205 -4.33 -19.14 13.78
N ALA A 206 -4.17 -18.96 12.47
CA ALA A 206 -4.24 -20.03 11.47
C ALA A 206 -2.85 -20.34 10.89
N GLY A 207 -1.99 -20.97 11.68
CA GLY A 207 -0.89 -21.84 11.21
C GLY A 207 0.10 -21.25 10.20
N GLY A 208 1.01 -20.38 10.64
CA GLY A 208 2.17 -19.97 9.86
C GLY A 208 3.32 -21.01 9.85
N PRO A 209 4.00 -21.26 8.71
CA PRO A 209 5.02 -22.31 8.55
C PRO A 209 6.37 -22.05 9.27
N GLY A 210 6.48 -20.99 10.07
CA GLY A 210 7.67 -20.69 10.88
C GLY A 210 7.72 -21.40 12.24
N HIS A 211 6.59 -21.92 12.73
CA HIS A 211 6.51 -22.52 14.07
C HIS A 211 7.00 -23.98 14.11
N TYR A 212 7.01 -24.68 12.97
CA TYR A 212 7.48 -26.07 12.88
C TYR A 212 9.01 -26.18 12.72
N LEU A 213 9.69 -25.15 12.21
CA LEU A 213 11.15 -25.18 12.05
C LEU A 213 11.93 -24.92 13.35
N LEU A 214 11.35 -24.17 14.29
CA LEU A 214 12.02 -23.81 15.55
C LEU A 214 11.89 -24.87 16.65
N LEU A 215 10.98 -25.84 16.52
CA LEU A 215 10.86 -26.96 17.46
C LEU A 215 11.84 -28.11 17.16
N LEU A 216 12.57 -28.08 16.03
CA LEU A 216 13.47 -29.15 15.61
C LEU A 216 14.97 -28.85 15.74
N SER A 217 15.40 -27.60 16.03
CA SER A 217 16.85 -27.29 16.11
C SER A 217 17.46 -27.31 17.51
N GLY A 218 16.67 -27.49 18.59
CA GLY A 218 17.23 -27.68 19.94
C GLY A 218 18.20 -26.58 20.41
N GLU A 219 18.07 -25.37 19.88
CA GLU A 219 18.91 -24.23 20.28
C GLU A 219 18.28 -23.43 21.43
N GLU A 220 19.12 -23.06 22.40
CA GLU A 220 18.79 -22.31 23.60
C GLU A 220 18.12 -20.96 23.30
N TYR A 221 17.03 -20.67 24.03
CA TYR A 221 16.33 -19.40 23.95
C TYR A 221 17.15 -18.23 24.54
N PRO A 222 17.26 -17.10 23.83
CA PRO A 222 17.91 -15.89 24.36
C PRO A 222 17.09 -15.24 25.50
N GLU A 223 17.80 -14.70 26.49
CA GLU A 223 17.27 -14.25 27.80
C GLU A 223 16.14 -13.20 27.75
N TRP A 224 15.98 -12.45 26.66
CA TRP A 224 14.93 -11.43 26.52
C TRP A 224 13.50 -12.01 26.49
N LEU A 225 13.34 -13.30 26.16
CA LEU A 225 12.05 -13.99 26.16
C LEU A 225 11.59 -14.43 27.57
N ARG A 226 12.48 -14.42 28.57
CA ARG A 226 12.16 -14.81 29.96
C ARG A 226 11.47 -13.69 30.76
N SER A 227 11.66 -12.42 30.39
CA SER A 227 11.13 -11.30 31.19
C SER A 227 9.66 -10.93 30.91
N ASN A 228 9.08 -11.41 29.80
CA ASN A 228 7.69 -11.08 29.41
C ASN A 228 6.67 -12.17 29.74
N VAL A 229 7.09 -13.28 30.37
CA VAL A 229 6.16 -14.34 30.77
C VAL A 229 6.00 -14.29 32.29
N GLY A 230 5.21 -13.32 32.74
CA GLY A 230 4.73 -13.25 34.11
C GLY A 230 3.75 -14.39 34.39
N TRP A 231 4.28 -15.58 34.70
CA TRP A 231 3.48 -16.61 35.34
C TRP A 231 3.37 -16.30 36.83
N GLY A 232 2.18 -15.83 37.22
CA GLY A 232 1.76 -15.73 38.60
C GLY A 232 1.86 -17.10 39.28
N ARG A 233 2.46 -17.08 40.47
CA ARG A 233 2.56 -18.20 41.41
C ARG A 233 1.16 -18.61 41.86
N VAL A 234 0.74 -19.83 41.53
CA VAL A 234 -0.22 -20.63 42.29
C VAL A 234 0.47 -21.95 42.62
#